data_AF-A0A941V339-F1
#
_entry.id   AF-A0A941V339-F1
#
_cell.length_a   1.000
_cell.length_b   1.000
_cell.length_c   1.000
_cell.angle_alpha   90.00
_cell.angle_beta   90.00
_cell.angle_gamma   90.00
#
_symmetry.space_group_name_H-M   'P 1'
#
loop_
_entity.id
_entity.type
_entity.pdbx_description
1 polymer ?
#
loop_
_entity_poly.entity_id
_entity_poly.type
_entity_poly.pdbx_seq_one_letter_code
_entity_poly.pdbx_strand_id
1 'polypeptide(L)'
;MVGSVNRNYLEKVMNLAETAEVLAIEDIFSAHKMKLIAKGAKISRDVQEKLALHKLSKPLEASIAVQGGVDVGIVVSEARQISERLEPVARLLHVAGSGGGSCPFSVLSGAHFGSAMRTMLTIAERGGNTASAHSVMVSLVSICLAKQIGLGENEQMCAALAGLFHDIGELYIDPVYLDRKRHLLPHEWRHIVVHPRVGQLLIRQLDNFPPGVAQAVSEHHERFDGAGYPRQLSGKNISIVGQVVSVAEMVSGVLTDEDRPLERAELALKVVPGEHSGELVSAISSTLRATGASGRRNVESIPAERARDMVQRIDARIASAILETQKLLDGSELKTARAKDMLQRSMNQIIIIRRAFRSTGLYACIEANARLLEANNTEILFEAAVASKEFEWRLRDIARYLALHADEIDVRDKTALQHVIGVLDLGLEAMSAAA
;
A
#
# COMPACT_ATOMS: atom_id res chain seq x y z
N MET A 1 3.54 13.10 21.38
CA MET A 1 4.34 13.56 20.22
C MET A 1 3.77 14.80 19.52
N VAL A 2 2.76 15.50 20.07
CA VAL A 2 2.14 16.64 19.37
C VAL A 2 2.88 17.93 19.70
N GLY A 3 3.71 18.40 18.76
CA GLY A 3 4.00 19.83 18.59
C GLY A 3 5.39 20.22 18.10
N SER A 4 6.40 19.34 18.12
CA SER A 4 7.63 19.61 17.37
C SER A 4 7.36 19.35 15.88
N VAL A 5 7.82 20.25 15.01
CA VAL A 5 7.70 20.03 13.56
C VAL A 5 8.45 18.76 13.18
N ASN A 6 7.79 17.84 12.47
CA ASN A 6 8.46 16.64 12.00
C ASN A 6 9.56 17.03 11.00
N ARG A 7 10.79 16.55 11.23
CA ARG A 7 11.95 16.92 10.41
C ARG A 7 11.82 16.50 8.95
N ASN A 8 11.27 15.31 8.68
CA ASN A 8 11.08 14.80 7.33
C ASN A 8 10.05 15.64 6.58
N TYR A 9 8.92 15.94 7.22
CA TYR A 9 7.91 16.82 6.64
C TYR A 9 8.47 18.23 6.38
N LEU A 10 9.18 18.79 7.36
CA LEU A 10 9.81 20.11 7.22
C LEU A 10 10.78 20.15 6.04
N GLU A 11 11.62 19.13 5.89
CA GLU A 11 12.55 19.03 4.77
C GLU A 11 11.81 18.97 3.42
N LYS A 12 10.72 18.20 3.33
CA LYS A 12 9.87 18.16 2.13
C LYS A 12 9.20 19.53 1.83
N VAL A 13 8.78 20.27 2.86
CA VAL A 13 8.27 21.65 2.71
C VAL A 13 9.37 22.57 2.16
N MET A 14 10.60 22.44 2.65
CA MET A 14 11.72 23.26 2.17
C MET A 14 12.07 22.97 0.71
N ASN A 15 12.10 21.69 0.32
CA ASN A 15 12.28 21.29 -1.07
C ASN A 15 11.17 21.86 -1.98
N LEU A 16 9.92 21.86 -1.50
CA LEU A 16 8.82 22.51 -2.24
C LEU A 16 9.05 24.02 -2.37
N ALA A 17 9.47 24.69 -1.30
CA ALA A 17 9.68 26.13 -1.25
C ALA A 17 10.82 26.63 -2.18
N GLU A 18 11.73 25.75 -2.60
CA GLU A 18 12.75 26.07 -3.61
C GLU A 18 12.16 26.24 -5.02
N THR A 19 11.00 25.65 -5.29
CA THR A 19 10.40 25.57 -6.63
C THR A 19 8.96 26.06 -6.70
N ALA A 20 8.37 26.46 -5.57
CA ALA A 20 7.03 27.02 -5.48
C ALA A 20 6.94 28.04 -4.34
N GLU A 21 6.00 28.98 -4.47
CA GLU A 21 5.75 29.96 -3.43
C GLU A 21 4.89 29.34 -2.30
N VAL A 22 5.53 29.04 -1.17
CA VAL A 22 4.87 28.58 0.06
C VAL A 22 4.80 29.74 1.04
N LEU A 23 3.60 30.08 1.51
CA LEU A 23 3.35 31.22 2.38
C LEU A 23 2.77 30.79 3.73
N ALA A 24 3.10 31.53 4.79
CA ALA A 24 2.35 31.48 6.04
C ALA A 24 0.97 32.11 5.86
N ILE A 25 -0.12 31.35 6.04
CA ILE A 25 -1.50 31.86 5.90
C ILE A 25 -2.03 32.54 7.17
N GLU A 26 -1.30 32.37 8.26
CA GLU A 26 -1.51 33.03 9.55
C GLU A 26 -0.16 33.31 10.22
N ASP A 27 -0.17 34.08 11.30
CA ASP A 27 1.01 34.22 12.14
C ASP A 27 1.35 32.87 12.77
N ILE A 28 2.58 32.39 12.58
CA ILE A 28 3.05 31.12 13.16
C ILE A 28 3.71 31.43 14.50
N PHE A 29 3.18 30.82 15.56
CA PHE A 29 3.69 30.99 16.91
C PHE A 29 4.30 29.70 17.45
N SER A 30 5.29 29.83 18.32
CA SER A 30 5.69 28.74 19.21
C SER A 30 4.58 28.45 20.23
N ALA A 31 4.66 27.30 20.90
CA ALA A 31 3.76 26.91 21.99
C ALA A 31 3.81 27.89 23.18
N HIS A 32 4.87 28.70 23.28
CA HIS A 32 5.04 29.75 24.29
C HIS A 32 4.61 31.14 23.77
N LYS A 33 3.77 31.20 22.72
CA LYS A 33 3.23 32.42 22.11
C LYS A 33 4.27 33.39 21.53
N MET A 34 5.52 32.97 21.36
CA MET A 34 6.52 33.73 20.58
C MET A 34 6.18 33.65 19.09
N LYS A 35 6.04 34.79 18.42
CA LYS A 35 5.84 34.85 16.96
C LYS A 35 7.13 34.42 16.26
N LEU A 36 7.01 33.39 15.43
CA LEU A 36 8.13 32.85 14.65
C LEU A 36 8.12 33.38 13.22
N ILE A 37 6.95 33.35 12.57
CA ILE A 37 6.79 33.78 11.17
C ILE A 37 5.52 34.64 11.08
N ALA A 38 5.60 35.76 10.37
CA ALA A 38 4.45 36.62 10.15
C ALA A 38 3.55 36.08 9.04
N LYS A 39 2.24 36.31 9.13
CA LYS A 39 1.30 36.04 8.05
C LYS A 39 1.77 36.69 6.74
N GLY A 40 1.70 35.94 5.64
CA GLY A 40 2.12 36.35 4.30
C GLY A 40 3.61 36.22 4.03
N ALA A 41 4.43 35.88 5.03
CA ALA A 41 5.85 35.64 4.80
C ALA A 41 6.06 34.33 4.03
N LYS A 42 7.08 34.33 3.16
CA LYS A 42 7.53 33.14 2.44
C LYS A 42 8.20 32.16 3.40
N ILE A 43 7.87 30.89 3.26
CA ILE A 43 8.62 29.80 3.89
C ILE A 43 9.84 29.53 3.01
N SER A 44 11.02 29.48 3.62
CA SER A 44 12.31 29.27 2.95
C SER A 44 13.29 28.56 3.88
N ARG A 45 14.45 28.15 3.34
CA ARG A 45 15.54 27.55 4.13
C ARG A 45 15.98 28.42 5.31
N ASP A 46 15.90 29.75 5.18
CA ASP A 46 16.29 30.70 6.25
C ASP A 46 15.46 30.57 7.53
N VAL A 47 14.19 30.11 7.41
CA VAL A 47 13.31 29.92 8.56
C VAL A 47 13.26 28.47 9.05
N GLN A 48 13.95 27.55 8.37
CA GLN A 48 13.94 26.11 8.69
C GLN A 48 14.42 25.84 10.11
N GLU A 49 15.58 26.37 10.49
CA GLU A 49 16.14 26.18 11.83
C GLU A 49 15.20 26.73 12.91
N LYS A 50 14.61 27.91 12.66
CA LYS A 50 13.64 28.52 13.57
C LYS A 50 12.41 27.64 13.78
N LEU A 51 11.87 27.04 12.72
CA LEU A 51 10.73 26.12 12.80
C LEU A 51 11.11 24.79 13.47
N ALA A 52 12.31 24.26 13.21
CA ALA A 52 12.78 22.99 13.76
C ALA A 52 13.06 23.04 15.27
N LEU A 53 13.56 24.17 15.77
CA LEU A 53 13.91 24.36 17.18
C LEU A 53 12.70 24.58 18.10
N HIS A 54 11.55 24.96 17.55
CA HIS A 54 10.38 25.34 18.35
C HIS A 54 9.23 24.36 18.21
N LYS A 55 8.62 24.06 19.36
CA LYS A 55 7.28 23.48 19.38
C LYS A 55 6.29 24.53 18.88
N LEU A 56 5.47 24.25 17.86
CA LEU A 56 4.49 25.19 17.31
C LEU A 56 3.16 25.15 18.09
N SER A 57 2.44 26.28 18.10
CA SER A 57 1.09 26.38 18.66
C SER A 57 0.04 25.61 17.86
N LYS A 58 0.25 25.50 16.54
CA LYS A 58 -0.55 24.72 15.59
C LYS A 58 0.39 23.86 14.73
N PRO A 59 -0.09 22.74 14.17
CA PRO A 59 0.67 21.98 13.17
C PRO A 59 1.10 22.89 12.02
N LEU A 60 2.31 22.71 11.51
CA LEU A 60 2.87 23.58 10.45
C LEU A 60 1.99 23.55 9.19
N GLU A 61 1.50 22.35 8.87
CA GLU A 61 0.64 22.00 7.74
C GLU A 61 -0.63 22.87 7.72
N ALA A 62 -1.17 23.19 8.91
CA ALA A 62 -2.37 24.00 9.06
C ALA A 62 -2.10 25.51 8.89
N SER A 63 -0.85 25.93 8.99
CA SER A 63 -0.46 27.35 8.99
C SER A 63 0.29 27.79 7.73
N ILE A 64 0.53 26.89 6.78
CA ILE A 64 1.15 27.19 5.49
C ILE A 64 0.23 26.84 4.32
N ALA A 65 0.44 27.51 3.19
CA ALA A 65 -0.18 27.14 1.92
C ALA A 65 0.76 27.39 0.76
N VAL A 66 0.78 26.47 -0.19
CA VAL A 66 1.42 26.69 -1.50
C VAL A 66 0.49 27.47 -2.42
N GLN A 67 1.02 28.47 -3.13
CA GLN A 67 0.30 29.15 -4.20
C GLN A 67 0.28 28.29 -5.46
N GLY A 68 -0.90 28.11 -6.06
CA GLY A 68 -1.07 27.33 -7.28
C GLY A 68 -0.79 25.83 -7.13
N GLY A 69 -0.86 25.29 -5.90
CA GLY A 69 -0.73 23.85 -5.69
C GLY A 69 -1.95 23.06 -6.14
N VAL A 70 -1.78 21.74 -6.13
CA VAL A 70 -2.76 20.73 -6.54
C VAL A 70 -4.15 21.05 -5.99
N ASP A 71 -5.12 21.19 -6.89
CA ASP A 71 -6.53 21.28 -6.58
C ASP A 71 -7.32 20.20 -7.31
N VAL A 72 -8.64 20.20 -7.06
CA VAL A 72 -9.58 19.27 -7.69
C VAL A 72 -9.54 19.33 -9.21
N GLY A 73 -9.32 20.52 -9.79
CA GLY A 73 -9.21 20.67 -11.24
C GLY A 73 -7.99 19.92 -11.80
N ILE A 74 -6.84 20.08 -11.15
CA ILE A 74 -5.61 19.34 -11.48
C ILE A 74 -5.82 17.84 -11.28
N VAL A 75 -6.40 17.43 -10.15
CA VAL A 75 -6.69 16.01 -9.84
C VAL A 75 -7.60 15.37 -10.90
N VAL A 76 -8.67 16.06 -11.31
CA VAL A 76 -9.59 15.56 -12.35
C VAL A 76 -8.90 15.53 -13.73
N SER A 77 -8.06 16.52 -14.03
CA SER A 77 -7.28 16.52 -15.27
C SER A 77 -6.33 15.32 -15.33
N GLU A 78 -5.61 15.06 -14.24
CA GLU A 78 -4.71 13.91 -14.13
C GLU A 78 -5.48 12.58 -14.23
N ALA A 79 -6.64 12.48 -13.57
CA ALA A 79 -7.50 11.29 -13.66
C ALA A 79 -7.94 10.99 -15.11
N ARG A 80 -8.23 12.03 -15.90
CA ARG A 80 -8.55 11.88 -17.33
C ARG A 80 -7.33 11.41 -18.11
N GLN A 81 -6.17 12.04 -17.91
CA GLN A 81 -4.93 11.64 -18.57
C GLN A 81 -4.57 10.18 -18.26
N ILE A 82 -4.72 9.75 -17.00
CA ILE A 82 -4.52 8.35 -16.59
C ILE A 82 -5.48 7.44 -17.36
N SER A 83 -6.77 7.78 -17.44
CA SER A 83 -7.74 6.96 -18.17
C SER A 83 -7.48 6.87 -19.68
N GLU A 84 -6.89 7.90 -20.27
CA GLU A 84 -6.51 7.92 -21.69
C GLU A 84 -5.25 7.09 -21.95
N ARG A 85 -4.29 7.10 -21.01
CA ARG A 85 -3.00 6.40 -21.12
C ARG A 85 -3.09 4.92 -20.71
N LEU A 86 -3.88 4.62 -19.67
CA LEU A 86 -3.98 3.29 -19.07
C LEU A 86 -5.34 2.66 -19.40
N GLU A 87 -5.31 1.82 -20.44
CA GLU A 87 -6.45 1.04 -20.89
C GLU A 87 -7.20 0.27 -19.77
N PRO A 88 -6.52 -0.34 -18.76
CA PRO A 88 -7.19 -0.99 -17.63
C PRO A 88 -8.07 -0.06 -16.80
N VAL A 89 -7.63 1.19 -16.63
CA VAL A 89 -8.37 2.21 -15.89
C VAL A 89 -9.59 2.65 -16.69
N ALA A 90 -9.45 2.80 -18.02
CA ALA A 90 -10.58 3.06 -18.92
C ALA A 90 -11.65 1.96 -18.84
N ARG A 91 -11.24 0.69 -18.74
CA ARG A 91 -12.16 -0.45 -18.55
C ARG A 91 -12.93 -0.37 -17.24
N LEU A 92 -12.23 -0.11 -16.12
CA LEU A 92 -12.87 0.07 -14.81
C LEU A 92 -13.90 1.19 -14.84
N LEU A 93 -13.56 2.31 -15.49
CA LEU A 93 -14.46 3.45 -15.68
C LEU A 93 -15.68 3.11 -16.54
N HIS A 94 -15.48 2.38 -17.64
CA HIS A 94 -16.56 1.96 -18.51
C HIS A 94 -17.57 1.08 -17.76
N VAL A 95 -17.09 0.08 -17.04
CA VAL A 95 -17.96 -0.83 -16.26
C VAL A 95 -18.66 -0.08 -15.12
N ALA A 96 -17.95 0.80 -14.41
CA ALA A 96 -18.55 1.64 -13.39
C ALA A 96 -19.59 2.62 -13.98
N GLY A 97 -19.34 3.16 -15.17
CA GLY A 97 -20.22 4.11 -15.86
C GLY A 97 -21.46 3.48 -16.51
N SER A 98 -21.48 2.17 -16.75
CA SER A 98 -22.63 1.44 -17.28
C SER A 98 -23.79 1.30 -16.29
N GLY A 99 -23.56 1.58 -14.99
CA GLY A 99 -24.62 1.69 -13.99
C GLY A 99 -25.18 3.11 -13.87
N GLY A 100 -26.42 3.25 -13.39
CA GLY A 100 -27.04 4.56 -13.12
C GLY A 100 -26.27 5.40 -12.06
N GLY A 101 -26.59 6.69 -11.96
CA GLY A 101 -25.98 7.63 -11.00
C GLY A 101 -24.76 8.38 -11.53
N SER A 102 -24.08 9.15 -10.67
CA SER A 102 -22.93 9.98 -11.05
C SER A 102 -21.78 9.16 -11.66
N CYS A 103 -21.15 9.69 -12.72
CA CYS A 103 -19.95 9.06 -13.28
C CYS A 103 -18.74 9.31 -12.35
N PRO A 104 -17.70 8.44 -12.35
CA PRO A 104 -16.58 8.58 -11.43
C PRO A 104 -15.88 9.94 -11.48
N PHE A 105 -15.78 10.57 -12.66
CA PHE A 105 -15.23 11.92 -12.79
C PHE A 105 -16.10 12.99 -12.11
N SER A 106 -17.43 12.84 -12.12
CA SER A 106 -18.35 13.75 -11.42
C SER A 106 -18.19 13.64 -9.91
N VAL A 107 -18.06 12.41 -9.38
CA VAL A 107 -17.77 12.18 -7.96
C VAL A 107 -16.44 12.84 -7.59
N LEU A 108 -15.38 12.61 -8.36
CA LEU A 108 -14.08 13.21 -8.11
C LEU A 108 -14.10 14.75 -8.20
N SER A 109 -14.86 15.31 -9.15
CA SER A 109 -15.02 16.76 -9.32
C SER A 109 -15.77 17.41 -8.16
N GLY A 110 -16.58 16.64 -7.42
CA GLY A 110 -17.27 17.09 -6.22
C GLY A 110 -16.41 17.02 -4.94
N ALA A 111 -15.16 16.55 -5.01
CA ALA A 111 -14.27 16.53 -3.86
C ALA A 111 -13.95 17.96 -3.41
N HIS A 112 -13.83 18.18 -2.11
CA HIS A 112 -13.45 19.47 -1.54
C HIS A 112 -12.41 19.24 -0.45
N PHE A 113 -11.31 19.98 -0.51
CA PHE A 113 -10.25 19.95 0.50
C PHE A 113 -9.53 21.29 0.58
N GLY A 114 -9.17 21.68 1.80
CA GLY A 114 -8.59 22.97 2.16
C GLY A 114 -7.12 23.11 1.79
N SER A 115 -6.57 24.30 2.02
CA SER A 115 -5.20 24.67 1.62
C SER A 115 -4.11 23.78 2.21
N ALA A 116 -4.30 23.27 3.43
CA ALA A 116 -3.37 22.34 4.06
C ALA A 116 -3.25 21.05 3.23
N MET A 117 -4.39 20.43 2.89
CA MET A 117 -4.44 19.22 2.06
C MET A 117 -3.90 19.45 0.65
N ARG A 118 -4.22 20.59 0.03
CA ARG A 118 -3.64 21.00 -1.27
C ARG A 118 -2.11 21.06 -1.21
N THR A 119 -1.57 21.65 -0.15
CA THR A 119 -0.12 21.76 0.05
C THR A 119 0.51 20.40 0.24
N MET A 120 -0.08 19.54 1.08
CA MET A 120 0.45 18.19 1.31
C MET A 120 0.40 17.33 0.04
N LEU A 121 -0.67 17.41 -0.77
CA LEU A 121 -0.70 16.74 -2.08
C LEU A 121 0.36 17.27 -3.05
N THR A 122 0.58 18.59 -3.07
CA THR A 122 1.63 19.19 -3.90
C THR A 122 3.03 18.72 -3.48
N ILE A 123 3.25 18.55 -2.17
CA ILE A 123 4.51 17.98 -1.66
C ILE A 123 4.65 16.52 -2.10
N ALA A 124 3.58 15.72 -1.97
CA ALA A 124 3.58 14.32 -2.38
C ALA A 124 3.88 14.19 -3.88
N GLU A 125 3.30 15.06 -4.72
CA GLU A 125 3.52 15.12 -6.17
C GLU A 125 4.99 15.38 -6.53
N ARG A 126 5.64 16.35 -5.89
CA ARG A 126 7.02 16.75 -6.23
C ARG A 126 8.10 15.83 -5.67
N GLY A 127 7.74 14.86 -4.84
CA GLY A 127 8.66 13.83 -4.33
C GLY A 127 9.17 12.84 -5.38
N GLY A 128 8.60 12.85 -6.60
CA GLY A 128 9.02 12.04 -7.74
C GLY A 128 7.89 11.81 -8.76
N ASN A 129 8.25 11.48 -10.00
CA ASN A 129 7.39 11.48 -11.20
C ASN A 129 6.12 10.58 -11.17
N THR A 130 5.83 9.84 -10.11
CA THR A 130 4.73 8.84 -10.07
C THR A 130 3.78 8.96 -8.87
N ALA A 131 4.09 9.76 -7.85
CA ALA A 131 3.34 9.76 -6.60
C ALA A 131 1.93 10.39 -6.72
N SER A 132 1.79 11.49 -7.46
CA SER A 132 0.48 12.13 -7.72
C SER A 132 -0.41 11.26 -8.60
N ALA A 133 0.15 10.72 -9.69
CA ALA A 133 -0.57 9.81 -10.57
C ALA A 133 -1.07 8.57 -9.83
N HIS A 134 -0.29 8.04 -8.89
CA HIS A 134 -0.70 6.92 -8.04
C HIS A 134 -1.89 7.29 -7.16
N SER A 135 -1.82 8.33 -6.35
CA SER A 135 -2.94 8.72 -5.46
C SER A 135 -4.21 9.06 -6.24
N VAL A 136 -4.09 9.72 -7.40
CA VAL A 136 -5.22 10.01 -8.28
C VAL A 136 -5.80 8.72 -8.88
N MET A 137 -4.97 7.79 -9.31
CA MET A 137 -5.40 6.48 -9.80
C MET A 137 -6.11 5.68 -8.71
N VAL A 138 -5.56 5.62 -7.50
CA VAL A 138 -6.18 4.92 -6.35
C VAL A 138 -7.53 5.55 -6.01
N SER A 139 -7.63 6.87 -6.00
CA SER A 139 -8.91 7.58 -5.85
C SER A 139 -9.92 7.16 -6.93
N LEU A 140 -9.51 7.14 -8.19
CA LEU A 140 -10.38 6.82 -9.32
C LEU A 140 -10.84 5.36 -9.30
N VAL A 141 -9.92 4.43 -9.05
CA VAL A 141 -10.21 2.99 -8.90
C VAL A 141 -11.12 2.76 -7.69
N SER A 142 -10.90 3.47 -6.57
CA SER A 142 -11.76 3.40 -5.38
C SER A 142 -13.20 3.80 -5.68
N ILE A 143 -13.42 4.88 -6.45
CA ILE A 143 -14.77 5.28 -6.88
C ILE A 143 -15.40 4.20 -7.77
N CYS A 144 -14.65 3.67 -8.73
CA CYS A 144 -15.14 2.61 -9.63
C CYS A 144 -15.57 1.37 -8.85
N LEU A 145 -14.74 0.91 -7.91
CA LEU A 145 -15.05 -0.26 -7.08
C LEU A 145 -16.24 -0.01 -6.16
N ALA A 146 -16.26 1.14 -5.45
CA ALA A 146 -17.39 1.54 -4.61
C ALA A 146 -18.71 1.54 -5.38
N LYS A 147 -18.71 2.07 -6.60
CA LYS A 147 -19.89 2.10 -7.46
C LYS A 147 -20.30 0.70 -7.93
N GLN A 148 -19.34 -0.14 -8.34
CA GLN A 148 -19.61 -1.50 -8.80
C GLN A 148 -20.22 -2.40 -7.71
N ILE A 149 -19.83 -2.21 -6.44
CA ILE A 149 -20.43 -2.93 -5.31
C ILE A 149 -21.70 -2.25 -4.75
N GLY A 150 -22.17 -1.16 -5.39
CA GLY A 150 -23.44 -0.52 -5.07
C GLY A 150 -23.42 0.47 -3.90
N LEU A 151 -22.27 1.03 -3.53
CA LEU A 151 -22.19 2.06 -2.49
C LEU A 151 -22.85 3.37 -2.94
N GLY A 152 -23.41 4.14 -2.00
CA GLY A 152 -24.06 5.43 -2.28
C GLY A 152 -23.07 6.56 -2.58
N GLU A 153 -23.55 7.69 -3.08
CA GLU A 153 -22.68 8.82 -3.49
C GLU A 153 -21.81 9.36 -2.34
N ASN A 154 -22.32 9.37 -1.11
CA ASN A 154 -21.54 9.79 0.06
C ASN A 154 -20.36 8.85 0.36
N GLU A 155 -20.57 7.54 0.20
CA GLU A 155 -19.53 6.53 0.40
C GLU A 155 -18.52 6.54 -0.77
N GLN A 156 -19.00 6.76 -1.99
CA GLN A 156 -18.14 6.98 -3.17
C GLN A 156 -17.26 8.23 -2.98
N MET A 157 -17.81 9.32 -2.44
CA MET A 157 -17.03 10.52 -2.08
C MET A 157 -16.01 10.21 -0.97
N CYS A 158 -16.39 9.42 0.04
CA CYS A 158 -15.45 8.97 1.06
C CYS A 158 -14.32 8.14 0.46
N ALA A 159 -14.63 7.24 -0.49
CA ALA A 159 -13.66 6.41 -1.20
C ALA A 159 -12.74 7.25 -2.09
N ALA A 160 -13.26 8.28 -2.76
CA ALA A 160 -12.47 9.23 -3.53
C ALA A 160 -11.44 9.94 -2.66
N LEU A 161 -11.90 10.60 -1.59
CA LEU A 161 -11.02 11.33 -0.68
C LEU A 161 -10.04 10.39 0.03
N ALA A 162 -10.50 9.23 0.51
CA ALA A 162 -9.62 8.28 1.19
C ALA A 162 -8.56 7.72 0.24
N GLY A 163 -8.92 7.39 -1.00
CA GLY A 163 -7.97 6.96 -2.01
C GLY A 163 -6.97 8.05 -2.41
N LEU A 164 -7.39 9.31 -2.47
CA LEU A 164 -6.50 10.44 -2.78
C LEU A 164 -5.48 10.71 -1.66
N PHE A 165 -5.84 10.45 -0.39
CA PHE A 165 -5.02 10.80 0.76
C PHE A 165 -4.50 9.60 1.58
N HIS A 166 -4.64 8.35 1.10
CA HIS A 166 -4.29 7.15 1.87
C HIS A 166 -2.84 7.16 2.38
N ASP A 167 -1.89 7.55 1.52
CA ASP A 167 -0.46 7.61 1.82
C ASP A 167 0.03 8.97 2.35
N ILE A 168 -0.87 9.91 2.68
CA ILE A 168 -0.44 11.26 3.10
C ILE A 168 0.43 11.25 4.37
N GLY A 169 0.35 10.18 5.16
CA GLY A 169 1.22 9.93 6.31
C GLY A 169 2.69 9.66 5.95
N GLU A 170 3.00 9.23 4.72
CA GLU A 170 4.36 8.98 4.25
C GLU A 170 5.20 10.28 4.18
N LEU A 171 4.55 11.45 4.18
CA LEU A 171 5.26 12.74 4.26
C LEU A 171 6.07 12.90 5.56
N TYR A 172 5.80 12.08 6.58
CA TYR A 172 6.47 12.10 7.88
C TYR A 172 7.56 11.02 8.02
N ILE A 173 7.69 10.14 7.04
CA ILE A 173 8.63 9.03 7.04
C ILE A 173 9.92 9.45 6.35
N ASP A 174 11.05 8.95 6.86
CA ASP A 174 12.36 9.19 6.25
C ASP A 174 12.37 8.56 4.84
N PRO A 175 12.70 9.32 3.79
CA PRO A 175 12.76 8.82 2.41
C PRO A 175 13.59 7.55 2.23
N VAL A 176 14.60 7.30 3.09
CA VAL A 176 15.45 6.11 3.01
C VAL A 176 14.67 4.79 3.20
N TYR A 177 13.51 4.85 3.86
CA TYR A 177 12.62 3.70 4.04
C TYR A 177 11.56 3.60 2.93
N LEU A 178 11.27 4.69 2.22
CA LEU A 178 10.28 4.73 1.14
C LEU A 178 10.88 4.39 -0.23
N ASP A 179 12.21 4.22 -0.33
CA ASP A 179 12.86 3.88 -1.58
C ASP A 179 12.48 2.47 -2.05
N ARG A 180 11.58 2.40 -3.04
CA ARG A 180 11.11 1.16 -3.66
C ARG A 180 12.21 0.36 -4.36
N LYS A 181 13.38 0.95 -4.65
CA LYS A 181 14.54 0.23 -5.25
C LYS A 181 15.34 -0.56 -4.23
N ARG A 182 15.17 -0.25 -2.95
CA ARG A 182 15.90 -0.87 -1.85
C ARG A 182 15.07 -2.03 -1.28
N HIS A 183 15.72 -3.17 -1.03
CA HIS A 183 15.12 -4.21 -0.20
C HIS A 183 15.08 -3.73 1.26
N LEU A 184 13.88 -3.42 1.72
CA LEU A 184 13.65 -2.98 3.09
C LEU A 184 13.68 -4.17 4.04
N LEU A 185 14.56 -4.11 5.04
CA LEU A 185 14.71 -5.21 5.99
C LEU A 185 13.47 -5.34 6.89
N PRO A 186 13.10 -6.55 7.35
CA PRO A 186 11.90 -6.75 8.15
C PRO A 186 11.77 -5.85 9.39
N HIS A 187 12.89 -5.55 10.07
CA HIS A 187 12.90 -4.69 11.26
C HIS A 187 12.72 -3.20 10.93
N GLU A 188 13.06 -2.77 9.71
CA GLU A 188 12.90 -1.39 9.25
C GLU A 188 11.44 -1.08 8.91
N TRP A 189 10.61 -2.11 8.67
CA TRP A 189 9.18 -1.97 8.38
C TRP A 189 8.41 -1.17 9.42
N ARG A 190 8.88 -1.16 10.68
CA ARG A 190 8.32 -0.34 11.77
C ARG A 190 8.23 1.15 11.43
N HIS A 191 9.08 1.65 10.55
CA HIS A 191 9.09 3.04 10.13
C HIS A 191 7.95 3.36 9.16
N ILE A 192 7.49 2.38 8.39
CA ILE A 192 6.46 2.56 7.36
C ILE A 192 5.07 2.24 7.91
N VAL A 193 4.94 1.19 8.73
CA VAL A 193 3.65 0.69 9.25
C VAL A 193 2.81 1.73 10.00
N VAL A 194 3.44 2.83 10.42
CA VAL A 194 2.80 3.95 11.14
C VAL A 194 2.06 4.93 10.22
N HIS A 195 2.37 4.97 8.92
CA HIS A 195 1.85 6.00 8.01
C HIS A 195 0.30 6.01 7.91
N PRO A 196 -0.45 4.88 7.95
CA PRO A 196 -1.91 4.94 7.90
C PRO A 196 -2.49 5.66 9.12
N ARG A 197 -1.83 5.50 10.28
CA ARG A 197 -2.22 6.16 11.52
C ARG A 197 -1.87 7.65 11.50
N VAL A 198 -0.71 8.01 10.95
CA VAL A 198 -0.34 9.42 10.73
C VAL A 198 -1.34 10.08 9.78
N GLY A 199 -1.65 9.44 8.65
CA GLY A 199 -2.66 9.91 7.69
C GLY A 199 -4.02 10.14 8.34
N GLN A 200 -4.51 9.19 9.13
CA GLN A 200 -5.76 9.37 9.87
C GLN A 200 -5.75 10.58 10.82
N LEU A 201 -4.64 10.83 11.53
CA LEU A 201 -4.54 12.00 12.40
C LEU A 201 -4.58 13.30 11.60
N LEU A 202 -3.89 13.36 10.46
CA LEU A 202 -3.87 14.52 9.57
C LEU A 202 -5.26 14.84 9.01
N ILE A 203 -5.95 13.82 8.50
CA ILE A 203 -7.31 13.95 7.95
C ILE A 203 -8.29 14.48 9.00
N ARG A 204 -8.15 14.07 10.27
CA ARG A 204 -9.02 14.55 11.36
C ARG A 204 -8.71 15.98 11.81
N GLN A 205 -7.49 16.46 11.61
CA GLN A 205 -7.02 17.73 12.18
C GLN A 205 -7.03 18.90 11.19
N LEU A 206 -6.80 18.61 9.91
CA LEU A 206 -6.49 19.64 8.92
C LEU A 206 -7.69 20.02 8.04
N ASP A 207 -8.76 19.22 8.04
CA ASP A 207 -9.94 19.48 7.25
C ASP A 207 -11.21 18.90 7.89
N ASN A 208 -12.38 19.31 7.38
CA ASN A 208 -13.68 18.81 7.81
C ASN A 208 -14.20 17.73 6.86
N PHE A 209 -13.42 16.65 6.73
CA PHE A 209 -13.83 15.50 5.92
C PHE A 209 -14.94 14.67 6.57
N PRO A 210 -15.75 13.94 5.79
CA PRO A 210 -16.63 12.92 6.33
C PRO A 210 -15.85 11.95 7.24
N PRO A 211 -16.41 11.53 8.40
CA PRO A 211 -15.69 10.68 9.36
C PRO A 211 -15.14 9.38 8.76
N GLY A 212 -15.80 8.85 7.72
CA GLY A 212 -15.37 7.65 7.01
C GLY A 212 -14.03 7.78 6.29
N VAL A 213 -13.63 8.99 5.87
CA VAL A 213 -12.35 9.23 5.16
C VAL A 213 -11.17 8.89 6.09
N ALA A 214 -11.15 9.45 7.29
CA ALA A 214 -10.06 9.21 8.24
C ALA A 214 -10.00 7.74 8.71
N GLN A 215 -11.14 7.06 8.75
CA GLN A 215 -11.19 5.63 9.05
C GLN A 215 -10.60 4.81 7.91
N ALA A 216 -11.06 5.03 6.68
CA ALA A 216 -10.56 4.31 5.50
C ALA A 216 -9.06 4.54 5.27
N VAL A 217 -8.57 5.77 5.45
CA VAL A 217 -7.12 6.08 5.40
C VAL A 217 -6.34 5.27 6.46
N SER A 218 -6.88 4.99 7.65
CA SER A 218 -6.18 4.11 8.60
C SER A 218 -6.28 2.62 8.28
N GLU A 219 -7.18 2.24 7.38
CA GLU A 219 -7.57 0.85 7.12
C GLU A 219 -7.09 0.33 5.76
N HIS A 220 -6.49 1.16 4.92
CA HIS A 220 -6.14 0.78 3.54
C HIS A 220 -5.10 -0.35 3.44
N HIS A 221 -4.36 -0.64 4.51
CA HIS A 221 -3.49 -1.81 4.61
C HIS A 221 -4.01 -2.93 5.52
N GLU A 222 -5.25 -2.81 6.03
CA GLU A 222 -5.91 -3.91 6.70
C GLU A 222 -6.34 -4.95 5.67
N ARG A 223 -6.26 -6.23 6.03
CA ARG A 223 -6.60 -7.34 5.15
C ARG A 223 -7.76 -8.11 5.73
N PHE A 224 -8.63 -8.64 4.87
CA PHE A 224 -9.89 -9.25 5.28
C PHE A 224 -9.68 -10.48 6.19
N ASP A 225 -8.53 -11.14 6.08
CA ASP A 225 -8.08 -12.25 6.91
C ASP A 225 -7.45 -11.85 8.26
N GLY A 226 -7.27 -10.55 8.53
CA GLY A 226 -6.62 -10.04 9.73
C GLY A 226 -5.09 -10.07 9.72
N ALA A 227 -4.46 -10.33 8.57
CA ALA A 227 -2.99 -10.28 8.43
C ALA A 227 -2.44 -8.89 8.09
N GLY A 228 -3.31 -7.90 7.85
CA GLY A 228 -2.95 -6.52 7.52
C GLY A 228 -2.48 -5.69 8.71
N TYR A 229 -2.43 -4.37 8.55
CA TYR A 229 -1.93 -3.43 9.57
C TYR A 229 -2.64 -2.07 9.43
N PRO A 230 -2.57 -1.17 10.44
CA PRO A 230 -1.83 -1.25 11.71
C PRO A 230 -2.57 -1.93 12.87
N ARG A 231 -3.89 -2.14 12.78
CA ARG A 231 -4.73 -2.68 13.87
C ARG A 231 -5.04 -4.16 13.72
N GLN A 232 -4.71 -4.78 12.58
CA GLN A 232 -4.99 -6.19 12.30
C GLN A 232 -6.49 -6.52 12.37
N LEU A 233 -7.30 -5.62 11.82
CA LEU A 233 -8.74 -5.82 11.69
C LEU A 233 -9.03 -6.93 10.69
N SER A 234 -10.11 -7.68 10.92
CA SER A 234 -10.53 -8.76 10.03
C SER A 234 -11.99 -8.61 9.61
N GLY A 235 -12.28 -9.06 8.39
CA GLY A 235 -13.60 -9.11 7.80
C GLY A 235 -14.36 -7.80 7.91
N LYS A 236 -15.58 -7.87 8.44
CA LYS A 236 -16.50 -6.73 8.59
C LYS A 236 -16.10 -5.73 9.68
N ASN A 237 -15.02 -5.98 10.42
CA ASN A 237 -14.46 -4.97 11.33
C ASN A 237 -13.71 -3.87 10.56
N ILE A 238 -13.32 -4.14 9.31
CA ILE A 238 -12.80 -3.15 8.37
C ILE A 238 -14.00 -2.44 7.74
N SER A 239 -14.02 -1.10 7.72
CA SER A 239 -15.07 -0.34 7.07
C SER A 239 -15.14 -0.70 5.58
N ILE A 240 -16.33 -0.65 4.98
CA ILE A 240 -16.49 -0.98 3.57
C ILE A 240 -15.63 -0.08 2.66
N VAL A 241 -15.50 1.20 3.01
CA VAL A 241 -14.61 2.14 2.31
C VAL A 241 -13.14 1.78 2.53
N GLY A 242 -12.74 1.35 3.73
CA GLY A 242 -11.38 0.85 3.98
C GLY A 242 -11.06 -0.39 3.14
N GLN A 243 -12.00 -1.33 3.01
CA GLN A 243 -11.87 -2.50 2.14
C GLN A 243 -11.73 -2.08 0.66
N VAL A 244 -12.54 -1.12 0.20
CA VAL A 244 -12.48 -0.57 -1.16
C VAL A 244 -11.10 0.04 -1.44
N VAL A 245 -10.61 0.92 -0.56
CA VAL A 245 -9.33 1.60 -0.75
C VAL A 245 -8.17 0.61 -0.69
N SER A 246 -8.24 -0.41 0.17
CA SER A 246 -7.23 -1.47 0.24
C SER A 246 -7.11 -2.26 -1.07
N VAL A 247 -8.24 -2.66 -1.65
CA VAL A 247 -8.24 -3.34 -2.95
C VAL A 247 -7.82 -2.38 -4.06
N ALA A 248 -8.27 -1.13 -4.04
CA ALA A 248 -7.89 -0.13 -5.02
C ALA A 248 -6.39 0.17 -5.02
N GLU A 249 -5.74 0.19 -3.85
CA GLU A 249 -4.30 0.38 -3.70
C GLU A 249 -3.52 -0.76 -4.35
N MET A 250 -3.87 -2.00 -4.01
CA MET A 250 -3.22 -3.18 -4.57
C MET A 250 -3.41 -3.28 -6.09
N VAL A 251 -4.63 -3.05 -6.57
CA VAL A 251 -4.94 -3.06 -8.00
C VAL A 251 -4.15 -1.98 -8.72
N SER A 252 -4.20 -0.74 -8.24
CA SER A 252 -3.45 0.40 -8.80
C SER A 252 -1.95 0.12 -8.94
N GLY A 253 -1.34 -0.56 -7.97
CA GLY A 253 0.06 -0.96 -8.01
C GLY A 253 0.43 -1.87 -9.18
N VAL A 254 -0.51 -2.68 -9.69
CA VAL A 254 -0.29 -3.59 -10.83
C VAL A 254 -0.87 -3.07 -12.15
N LEU A 255 -1.76 -2.06 -12.13
CA LEU A 255 -2.34 -1.48 -13.36
C LEU A 255 -1.34 -0.70 -14.20
N THR A 256 -0.21 -0.32 -13.62
CA THR A 256 0.89 0.36 -14.33
C THR A 256 1.82 -0.61 -15.06
N ASP A 257 1.65 -1.92 -14.85
CA ASP A 257 2.40 -2.96 -15.56
C ASP A 257 1.92 -3.10 -17.01
N GLU A 258 2.83 -3.44 -17.92
CA GLU A 258 2.53 -3.57 -19.35
C GLU A 258 1.94 -4.93 -19.70
N ASP A 259 2.20 -5.97 -18.89
CA ASP A 259 1.76 -7.35 -19.15
C ASP A 259 0.48 -7.70 -18.37
N ARG A 260 -0.65 -7.72 -19.09
CA ARG A 260 -1.95 -8.23 -18.62
C ARG A 260 -2.34 -7.74 -17.21
N PRO A 261 -2.40 -6.41 -17.00
CA PRO A 261 -2.55 -5.80 -15.67
C PRO A 261 -3.85 -6.20 -14.93
N LEU A 262 -4.98 -6.36 -15.62
CA LEU A 262 -6.23 -6.75 -14.96
C LEU A 262 -6.24 -8.23 -14.57
N GLU A 263 -5.70 -9.11 -15.42
CA GLU A 263 -5.50 -10.52 -15.12
C GLU A 263 -4.54 -10.69 -13.94
N ARG A 264 -3.46 -9.90 -13.90
CA ARG A 264 -2.53 -9.86 -12.78
C ARG A 264 -3.23 -9.42 -11.49
N ALA A 265 -4.02 -8.35 -11.54
CA ALA A 265 -4.79 -7.87 -10.41
C ALA A 265 -5.78 -8.94 -9.90
N GLU A 266 -6.52 -9.56 -10.81
CA GLU A 266 -7.47 -10.64 -10.47
C GLU A 266 -6.76 -11.83 -9.81
N LEU A 267 -5.63 -12.27 -10.38
CA LEU A 267 -4.85 -13.38 -9.83
C LEU A 267 -4.28 -13.02 -8.45
N ALA A 268 -3.70 -11.83 -8.29
CA ALA A 268 -3.19 -11.35 -7.01
C ALA A 268 -4.26 -11.29 -5.92
N LEU A 269 -5.51 -10.95 -6.28
CA LEU A 269 -6.65 -10.93 -5.36
C LEU A 269 -7.17 -12.32 -4.98
N LYS A 270 -6.91 -13.34 -5.81
CA LYS A 270 -7.47 -14.70 -5.67
C LYS A 270 -6.47 -15.73 -5.18
N VAL A 271 -5.17 -15.47 -5.35
CA VAL A 271 -4.10 -16.45 -5.13
C VAL A 271 -4.13 -17.04 -3.73
N VAL A 272 -4.48 -16.25 -2.71
CA VAL A 272 -4.79 -16.72 -1.36
C VAL A 272 -6.25 -16.41 -1.03
N PRO A 273 -7.13 -17.42 -0.97
CA PRO A 273 -8.55 -17.20 -0.69
C PRO A 273 -8.78 -16.57 0.69
N GLY A 274 -9.62 -15.53 0.73
CA GLY A 274 -10.03 -14.86 1.98
C GLY A 274 -9.19 -13.65 2.39
N GLU A 275 -8.12 -13.31 1.66
CA GLU A 275 -7.36 -12.06 1.91
C GLU A 275 -8.18 -10.79 1.64
N HIS A 276 -9.16 -10.88 0.74
CA HIS A 276 -10.00 -9.77 0.31
C HIS A 276 -11.48 -10.15 0.32
N SER A 277 -12.37 -9.14 0.41
CA SER A 277 -13.83 -9.36 0.32
C SER A 277 -14.22 -9.94 -1.04
N GLY A 278 -15.04 -10.98 -1.03
CA GLY A 278 -15.52 -11.63 -2.26
C GLY A 278 -16.27 -10.69 -3.21
N GLU A 279 -16.96 -9.67 -2.68
CA GLU A 279 -17.65 -8.64 -3.47
C GLU A 279 -16.66 -7.82 -4.30
N LEU A 280 -15.54 -7.39 -3.69
CA LEU A 280 -14.50 -6.62 -4.36
C LEU A 280 -13.70 -7.46 -5.35
N VAL A 281 -13.40 -8.71 -5.02
CA VAL A 281 -12.78 -9.65 -5.96
C VAL A 281 -13.69 -9.89 -7.17
N SER A 282 -15.00 -10.01 -6.94
CA SER A 282 -16.00 -10.17 -8.00
C SER A 282 -16.10 -8.92 -8.89
N ALA A 283 -15.96 -7.72 -8.33
CA ALA A 283 -15.96 -6.46 -9.08
C ALA A 283 -14.82 -6.41 -10.12
N ILE A 284 -13.58 -6.73 -9.71
CA ILE A 284 -12.43 -6.82 -10.62
C ILE A 284 -12.63 -7.94 -11.65
N SER A 285 -13.07 -9.12 -11.21
CA SER A 285 -13.34 -10.26 -12.11
C SER A 285 -14.40 -9.90 -13.17
N SER A 286 -15.42 -9.13 -12.79
CA SER A 286 -16.48 -8.67 -13.70
C SER A 286 -15.96 -7.65 -14.70
N THR A 287 -15.05 -6.77 -14.28
CA THR A 287 -14.40 -5.80 -15.17
C THR A 287 -13.58 -6.52 -16.25
N LEU A 288 -12.83 -7.56 -15.87
CA LEU A 288 -12.07 -8.37 -16.82
C LEU A 288 -12.99 -9.08 -17.83
N ARG A 289 -14.10 -9.68 -17.37
CA ARG A 289 -15.05 -10.39 -18.25
C ARG A 289 -15.79 -9.46 -19.21
N ALA A 290 -16.22 -8.29 -18.74
CA ALA A 290 -17.06 -7.36 -19.50
C ALA A 290 -16.35 -6.79 -20.74
N THR A 291 -15.02 -6.86 -20.79
CA THR A 291 -14.21 -6.14 -21.77
C THR A 291 -13.54 -7.07 -22.79
N GLY A 292 -13.73 -8.38 -22.65
CA GLY A 292 -13.16 -9.41 -23.53
C GLY A 292 -11.63 -9.47 -23.49
N ALA A 293 -11.04 -10.55 -24.00
CA ALA A 293 -9.58 -10.70 -24.16
C ALA A 293 -8.97 -9.76 -25.24
N SER A 294 -9.71 -8.74 -25.67
CA SER A 294 -9.30 -7.77 -26.70
C SER A 294 -8.33 -6.78 -26.07
N GLY A 295 -7.03 -7.05 -26.14
CA GLY A 295 -6.01 -6.19 -25.51
C GLY A 295 -4.77 -6.92 -25.03
N ARG A 296 -4.68 -8.24 -25.25
CA ARG A 296 -3.43 -8.99 -25.11
C ARG A 296 -2.37 -8.36 -26.01
N ARG A 297 -1.61 -7.40 -25.47
CA ARG A 297 -0.36 -6.99 -26.10
C ARG A 297 0.50 -8.23 -26.18
N ASN A 298 1.23 -8.37 -27.28
CA ASN A 298 2.19 -9.45 -27.45
C ASN A 298 3.42 -9.12 -26.59
N VAL A 299 3.27 -9.20 -25.27
CA VAL A 299 4.38 -9.06 -24.33
C VAL A 299 5.19 -10.34 -24.40
N GLU A 300 6.51 -10.19 -24.44
CA GLU A 300 7.41 -11.34 -24.44
C GLU A 300 7.18 -12.14 -23.15
N SER A 301 6.76 -13.39 -23.31
CA SER A 301 6.49 -14.27 -22.19
C SER A 301 7.79 -14.57 -21.45
N ILE A 302 7.71 -14.69 -20.12
CA ILE A 302 8.87 -15.10 -19.34
C ILE A 302 9.38 -16.48 -19.80
N PRO A 303 10.70 -16.73 -19.86
CA PRO A 303 11.21 -18.04 -20.24
C PRO A 303 10.70 -19.15 -19.30
N ALA A 304 10.37 -20.31 -19.86
CA ALA A 304 9.84 -21.45 -19.10
C ALA A 304 10.78 -21.90 -17.96
N GLU A 305 12.08 -21.86 -18.18
CA GLU A 305 13.11 -22.14 -17.18
C GLU A 305 13.01 -21.14 -16.01
N ARG A 306 12.95 -19.84 -16.31
CA ARG A 306 12.81 -18.81 -15.27
C ARG A 306 11.51 -18.96 -14.47
N ALA A 307 10.40 -19.30 -15.13
CA ALA A 307 9.13 -19.57 -14.46
C ALA A 307 9.26 -20.76 -13.50
N ARG A 308 9.86 -21.86 -13.96
CA ARG A 308 10.13 -23.05 -13.16
C ARG A 308 10.98 -22.74 -11.93
N ASP A 309 12.06 -21.98 -12.10
CA ASP A 309 12.95 -21.57 -11.01
C ASP A 309 12.23 -20.71 -9.97
N MET A 310 11.31 -19.84 -10.40
CA MET A 310 10.49 -19.05 -9.48
C MET A 310 9.59 -19.95 -8.64
N VAL A 311 8.86 -20.88 -9.27
CA VAL A 311 7.95 -21.79 -8.55
C VAL A 311 8.73 -22.72 -7.61
N GLN A 312 9.88 -23.26 -8.04
CA GLN A 312 10.74 -24.10 -7.21
C GLN A 312 11.30 -23.37 -5.99
N ARG A 313 11.78 -22.13 -6.16
CA ARG A 313 12.28 -21.31 -5.05
C ARG A 313 11.19 -21.02 -4.02
N ILE A 314 9.97 -20.73 -4.47
CA ILE A 314 8.85 -20.48 -3.56
C ILE A 314 8.46 -21.75 -2.81
N ASP A 315 8.38 -22.90 -3.48
CA ASP A 315 8.07 -24.18 -2.82
C ASP A 315 9.13 -24.52 -1.75
N ALA A 316 10.42 -24.46 -2.11
CA ALA A 316 11.52 -24.70 -1.19
C ALA A 316 11.51 -23.75 0.00
N ARG A 317 11.20 -22.47 -0.23
CA ARG A 317 11.08 -21.46 0.83
C ARG A 317 9.91 -21.72 1.76
N ILE A 318 8.73 -22.10 1.23
CA ILE A 318 7.57 -22.49 2.05
C ILE A 318 7.92 -23.73 2.89
N ALA A 319 8.51 -24.76 2.29
CA ALA A 319 8.90 -25.98 2.99
C ALA A 319 9.89 -25.69 4.13
N SER A 320 10.91 -24.87 3.85
CA SER A 320 11.91 -24.45 4.84
C SER A 320 11.29 -23.63 5.96
N ALA A 321 10.40 -22.69 5.63
CA ALA A 321 9.70 -21.87 6.61
C ALA A 321 8.87 -22.75 7.57
N ILE A 322 8.18 -23.76 7.06
CA ILE A 322 7.43 -24.71 7.89
C ILE A 322 8.36 -25.51 8.79
N LEU A 323 9.44 -26.07 8.24
CA LEU A 323 10.39 -26.88 9.01
C LEU A 323 10.99 -26.10 10.17
N GLU A 324 11.53 -24.91 9.90
CA GLU A 324 12.20 -24.09 10.91
C GLU A 324 11.20 -23.52 11.93
N THR A 325 10.01 -23.15 11.50
CA THR A 325 8.94 -22.71 12.41
C THR A 325 8.49 -23.85 13.32
N GLN A 326 8.31 -25.07 12.79
CA GLN A 326 7.89 -26.24 13.57
C GLN A 326 8.95 -26.64 14.59
N LYS A 327 10.22 -26.69 14.17
CA LYS A 327 11.36 -26.98 15.03
C LYS A 327 11.41 -26.03 16.24
N LEU A 328 11.17 -24.74 16.00
CA LEU A 328 11.19 -23.73 17.06
C LEU A 328 9.96 -23.79 17.98
N LEU A 329 8.79 -24.22 17.48
CA LEU A 329 7.58 -24.46 18.28
C LEU A 329 7.72 -25.69 19.18
N ASP A 330 8.30 -26.78 18.66
CA ASP A 330 8.52 -28.03 19.40
C ASP A 330 9.71 -27.95 20.37
N GLY A 331 10.61 -26.99 20.13
CA GLY A 331 11.80 -26.74 20.93
C GLY A 331 11.54 -26.08 22.28
N SER A 332 12.63 -25.78 22.97
CA SER A 332 12.64 -25.08 24.28
C SER A 332 13.23 -23.68 24.20
N GLU A 333 13.61 -23.24 23.00
CA GLU A 333 14.28 -21.99 22.71
C GLU A 333 13.36 -20.79 22.97
N LEU A 334 12.05 -20.91 22.70
CA LEU A 334 11.04 -19.90 23.03
C LEU A 334 10.56 -20.05 24.48
N LYS A 335 10.80 -19.01 25.27
CA LYS A 335 10.48 -18.95 26.70
C LYS A 335 9.11 -18.40 27.00
N THR A 336 8.69 -17.36 26.27
CA THR A 336 7.44 -16.64 26.58
C THR A 336 6.25 -17.19 25.81
N ALA A 337 5.08 -17.19 26.44
CA ALA A 337 3.82 -17.57 25.77
C ALA A 337 3.54 -16.65 24.57
N ARG A 338 3.83 -15.35 24.71
CA ARG A 338 3.68 -14.36 23.62
C ARG A 338 4.49 -14.73 22.38
N ALA A 339 5.76 -15.09 22.53
CA ALA A 339 6.59 -15.49 21.40
C ALA A 339 6.08 -16.77 20.72
N LYS A 340 5.60 -17.74 21.52
CA LYS A 340 4.96 -18.96 20.99
C LYS A 340 3.67 -18.66 20.23
N ASP A 341 2.82 -17.77 20.75
CA ASP A 341 1.57 -17.37 20.10
C ASP A 341 1.84 -16.64 18.76
N MET A 342 2.83 -15.74 18.74
CA MET A 342 3.28 -15.07 17.51
C MET A 342 3.77 -16.07 16.46
N LEU A 343 4.60 -17.03 16.88
CA LEU A 343 5.13 -18.05 15.98
C LEU A 343 4.04 -19.02 15.50
N GLN A 344 3.11 -19.41 16.37
CA GLN A 344 1.96 -20.26 16.02
C GLN A 344 1.03 -19.56 15.02
N ARG A 345 0.76 -18.26 15.22
CA ARG A 345 0.01 -17.45 14.24
C ARG A 345 0.72 -17.42 12.89
N SER A 346 2.04 -17.24 12.91
CA SER A 346 2.86 -17.24 11.70
C SER A 346 2.83 -18.60 11.00
N MET A 347 2.94 -19.71 11.74
CA MET A 347 2.79 -21.07 11.22
C MET A 347 1.44 -21.26 10.52
N ASN A 348 0.35 -20.82 11.14
CA ASN A 348 -0.98 -20.94 10.54
C ASN A 348 -1.07 -20.20 9.19
N GLN A 349 -0.47 -19.00 9.10
CA GLN A 349 -0.41 -18.24 7.84
C GLN A 349 0.46 -18.93 6.79
N ILE A 350 1.63 -19.48 7.16
CA ILE A 350 2.48 -20.26 6.25
C ILE A 350 1.73 -21.48 5.70
N ILE A 351 0.93 -22.16 6.53
CA ILE A 351 0.11 -23.32 6.10
C ILE A 351 -0.99 -22.89 5.12
N ILE A 352 -1.64 -21.75 5.36
CA ILE A 352 -2.62 -21.18 4.42
C ILE A 352 -1.96 -20.88 3.07
N ILE A 353 -0.79 -20.23 3.09
CA ILE A 353 0.01 -19.95 1.89
C ILE A 353 0.39 -21.25 1.17
N ARG A 354 0.86 -22.29 1.89
CA ARG A 354 1.18 -23.59 1.29
C ARG A 354 -0.04 -24.23 0.61
N ARG A 355 -1.20 -24.18 1.26
CA ARG A 355 -2.45 -24.75 0.70
C ARG A 355 -2.86 -23.99 -0.55
N ALA A 356 -2.81 -22.66 -0.50
CA ALA A 356 -3.08 -21.78 -1.63
C ALA A 356 -2.13 -22.08 -2.80
N PHE A 357 -0.82 -22.13 -2.55
CA PHE A 357 0.20 -22.47 -3.53
C PHE A 357 -0.07 -23.82 -4.21
N ARG A 358 -0.36 -24.88 -3.44
CA ARG A 358 -0.72 -26.19 -4.02
C ARG A 358 -2.00 -26.16 -4.85
N SER A 359 -2.99 -25.36 -4.44
CA SER A 359 -4.27 -25.25 -5.14
C SER A 359 -4.18 -24.56 -6.51
N THR A 360 -3.11 -23.80 -6.76
CA THR A 360 -2.84 -23.21 -8.08
C THR A 360 -2.51 -24.28 -9.14
N GLY A 361 -2.12 -25.49 -8.73
CA GLY A 361 -1.64 -26.53 -9.66
C GLY A 361 -0.22 -26.31 -10.19
N LEU A 362 0.42 -25.17 -9.88
CA LEU A 362 1.80 -24.86 -10.31
C LEU A 362 2.83 -25.87 -9.78
N TYR A 363 2.59 -26.43 -8.59
CA TYR A 363 3.42 -27.48 -8.01
C TYR A 363 3.48 -28.76 -8.86
N ALA A 364 2.36 -29.15 -9.49
CA ALA A 364 2.33 -30.33 -10.36
C ALA A 364 3.18 -30.15 -11.63
N CYS A 365 3.44 -28.90 -12.03
CA CYS A 365 4.34 -28.57 -13.13
C CYS A 365 5.81 -28.80 -12.77
N ILE A 366 6.16 -28.93 -11.48
CA ILE A 366 7.50 -29.25 -10.99
C ILE A 366 7.69 -30.76 -10.79
N GLU A 367 6.75 -31.45 -10.14
CA GLU A 367 6.99 -32.82 -9.66
C GLU A 367 6.81 -33.95 -10.69
N ALA A 368 5.94 -33.81 -11.68
CA ALA A 368 5.54 -34.97 -12.51
C ALA A 368 5.35 -34.70 -14.01
N ASN A 369 5.17 -33.45 -14.44
CA ASN A 369 4.87 -33.10 -15.84
C ASN A 369 5.65 -31.85 -16.27
N ALA A 370 6.98 -31.94 -16.32
CA ALA A 370 7.86 -30.88 -16.84
C ALA A 370 7.40 -30.35 -18.23
N ARG A 371 6.70 -31.20 -18.99
CA ARG A 371 6.07 -30.90 -20.29
C ARG A 371 5.08 -29.72 -20.27
N LEU A 372 4.41 -29.41 -19.15
CA LEU A 372 3.39 -28.34 -19.11
C LEU A 372 4.01 -26.93 -19.13
N LEU A 373 5.11 -26.72 -18.40
CA LEU A 373 5.89 -25.49 -18.50
C LEU A 373 6.77 -25.49 -19.77
N GLU A 374 7.26 -26.65 -20.21
CA GLU A 374 8.03 -26.80 -21.45
C GLU A 374 7.20 -26.61 -22.72
N ALA A 375 5.88 -26.73 -22.65
CA ALA A 375 4.98 -26.47 -23.77
C ALA A 375 4.93 -24.98 -24.19
N ASN A 376 5.69 -24.10 -23.53
CA ASN A 376 5.69 -22.65 -23.75
C ASN A 376 4.28 -22.05 -23.74
N ASN A 377 3.39 -22.60 -22.91
CA ASN A 377 2.04 -22.06 -22.74
C ASN A 377 2.13 -20.74 -21.97
N THR A 378 2.03 -19.64 -22.70
CA THR A 378 2.19 -18.27 -22.18
C THR A 378 1.24 -17.95 -21.02
N GLU A 379 0.08 -18.59 -20.96
CA GLU A 379 -0.88 -18.42 -19.87
C GLU A 379 -0.36 -19.02 -18.56
N ILE A 380 0.10 -20.28 -18.61
CA ILE A 380 0.66 -20.97 -17.44
C ILE A 380 1.94 -20.26 -16.95
N LEU A 381 2.77 -19.80 -17.88
CA LEU A 381 4.00 -19.08 -17.56
C LEU A 381 3.71 -17.73 -16.87
N PHE A 382 2.71 -17.00 -17.33
CA PHE A 382 2.24 -15.78 -16.68
C PHE A 382 1.70 -16.04 -15.28
N GLU A 383 0.80 -17.01 -15.12
CA GLU A 383 0.22 -17.37 -13.82
C GLU A 383 1.32 -17.80 -12.84
N ALA A 384 2.29 -18.60 -13.30
CA ALA A 384 3.44 -19.02 -12.51
C ALA A 384 4.27 -17.82 -12.02
N ALA A 385 4.54 -16.86 -12.90
CA ALA A 385 5.31 -15.66 -12.59
C ALA A 385 4.63 -14.81 -11.53
N VAL A 386 3.34 -14.52 -11.75
CA VAL A 386 2.54 -13.65 -10.88
C VAL A 386 2.33 -14.32 -9.54
N ALA A 387 1.82 -15.56 -9.51
CA ALA A 387 1.55 -16.25 -8.26
C ALA A 387 2.82 -16.40 -7.40
N SER A 388 3.96 -16.72 -8.00
CA SER A 388 5.23 -16.83 -7.28
C SER A 388 5.63 -15.51 -6.60
N LYS A 389 5.49 -14.36 -7.30
CA LYS A 389 5.75 -13.04 -6.71
C LYS A 389 4.79 -12.72 -5.57
N GLU A 390 3.51 -13.03 -5.75
CA GLU A 390 2.50 -12.77 -4.71
C GLU A 390 2.76 -13.60 -3.45
N PHE A 391 3.09 -14.90 -3.59
CA PHE A 391 3.46 -15.73 -2.45
C PHE A 391 4.74 -15.25 -1.77
N GLU A 392 5.73 -14.78 -2.53
CA GLU A 392 6.93 -14.17 -1.96
C GLU A 392 6.59 -12.99 -1.05
N TRP A 393 5.70 -12.10 -1.52
CA TRP A 393 5.25 -10.95 -0.74
C TRP A 393 4.56 -11.37 0.55
N ARG A 394 3.69 -12.39 0.52
CA ARG A 394 3.01 -12.88 1.74
C ARG A 394 3.99 -13.50 2.73
N LEU A 395 5.01 -14.21 2.27
CA LEU A 395 6.05 -14.74 3.17
C LEU A 395 6.83 -13.61 3.83
N ARG A 396 7.19 -12.57 3.07
CA ARG A 396 7.83 -11.35 3.62
C ARG A 396 6.93 -10.63 4.62
N ASP A 397 5.62 -10.59 4.41
CA ASP A 397 4.68 -10.00 5.38
C ASP A 397 4.70 -10.74 6.72
N ILE A 398 4.84 -12.07 6.72
CA ILE A 398 5.02 -12.84 7.96
C ILE A 398 6.37 -12.50 8.61
N ALA A 399 7.45 -12.37 7.84
CA ALA A 399 8.75 -11.92 8.37
C ALA A 399 8.65 -10.54 9.02
N ARG A 400 7.99 -9.59 8.36
CA ARG A 400 7.74 -8.23 8.87
C ARG A 400 6.88 -8.25 10.14
N TYR A 401 5.84 -9.09 10.18
CA TYR A 401 5.01 -9.27 11.37
C TYR A 401 5.85 -9.73 12.57
N LEU A 402 6.64 -10.80 12.39
CA LEU A 402 7.53 -11.31 13.44
C LEU A 402 8.54 -10.26 13.89
N ALA A 403 9.19 -9.57 12.95
CA ALA A 403 10.18 -8.54 13.24
C ALA A 403 9.58 -7.32 13.98
N LEU A 404 8.38 -6.89 13.59
CA LEU A 404 7.69 -5.75 14.21
C LEU A 404 7.38 -5.99 15.68
N HIS A 405 6.99 -7.22 16.04
CA HIS A 405 6.61 -7.59 17.40
C HIS A 405 7.78 -8.18 18.21
N ALA A 406 8.94 -8.40 17.58
CA ALA A 406 10.13 -8.96 18.23
C ALA A 406 10.71 -8.04 19.32
N ASP A 407 10.45 -6.74 19.27
CA ASP A 407 10.88 -5.80 20.32
C ASP A 407 9.98 -5.84 21.57
N GLU A 408 8.86 -6.55 21.49
CA GLU A 408 7.87 -6.65 22.57
C GLU A 408 8.01 -7.95 23.39
N ILE A 409 9.06 -8.73 23.11
CA ILE A 409 9.37 -10.04 23.72
C ILE A 409 10.81 -10.08 24.25
N ASP A 410 11.17 -11.15 24.96
CA ASP A 410 12.50 -11.35 25.53
C ASP A 410 13.61 -11.40 24.46
N VAL A 411 14.81 -10.90 24.79
CA VAL A 411 15.95 -10.86 23.86
C VAL A 411 16.34 -12.25 23.35
N ARG A 412 16.20 -13.30 24.17
CA ARG A 412 16.48 -14.68 23.73
C ARG A 412 15.43 -15.16 22.73
N ASP A 413 14.16 -14.89 22.97
CA ASP A 413 13.07 -15.23 22.04
C ASP A 413 13.25 -14.47 20.71
N LYS A 414 13.56 -13.16 20.78
CA LYS A 414 13.90 -12.35 19.60
C LYS A 414 15.06 -12.93 18.78
N THR A 415 16.09 -13.44 19.46
CA THR A 415 17.26 -14.07 18.82
C THR A 415 16.86 -15.38 18.16
N ALA A 416 16.05 -16.20 18.81
CA ALA A 416 15.57 -17.47 18.27
C ALA A 416 14.71 -17.27 17.00
N LEU A 417 13.91 -16.20 16.94
CA LEU A 417 13.10 -15.87 15.76
C LEU A 417 13.91 -15.41 14.53
N GLN A 418 15.16 -14.98 14.67
CA GLN A 418 15.94 -14.40 13.56
C GLN A 418 16.11 -15.36 12.39
N HIS A 419 16.32 -16.65 12.68
CA HIS A 419 16.48 -17.65 11.62
C HIS A 419 15.19 -17.79 10.80
N VAL A 420 14.04 -17.94 11.46
CA VAL A 420 12.73 -18.02 10.80
C VAL A 420 12.42 -16.73 10.01
N ILE A 421 12.72 -15.55 10.56
CA ILE A 421 12.57 -14.26 9.87
C ILE A 421 13.39 -14.23 8.58
N GLY A 422 14.64 -14.67 8.61
CA GLY A 422 15.50 -14.72 7.42
C GLY A 422 14.98 -15.66 6.34
N VAL A 423 14.52 -16.85 6.73
CA VAL A 423 13.92 -17.83 5.80
C VAL A 423 12.67 -17.25 5.15
N LEU A 424 11.84 -16.57 5.94
CA LEU A 424 10.61 -15.93 5.48
C LEU A 424 10.85 -14.67 4.64
N ASP A 425 11.99 -13.97 4.77
CA ASP A 425 12.27 -12.73 4.02
C ASP A 425 13.06 -12.96 2.72
N LEU A 426 14.09 -13.81 2.76
CA LEU A 426 15.02 -14.03 1.65
C LEU A 426 14.98 -15.47 1.10
N GLY A 427 14.64 -16.44 1.96
CA GLY A 427 14.84 -17.88 1.67
C GLY A 427 16.25 -18.35 1.99
N LEU A 428 16.44 -19.67 2.19
CA LEU A 428 17.70 -20.23 2.68
C LEU A 428 18.91 -19.98 1.76
N GLU A 429 18.73 -20.11 0.43
CA GLU A 429 19.80 -19.92 -0.55
C GLU A 429 20.34 -18.48 -0.59
N ALA A 430 19.45 -17.51 -0.40
CA ALA A 430 19.84 -16.11 -0.35
C ALA A 430 20.46 -15.72 1.01
N MET A 431 20.07 -16.40 2.09
CA MET A 431 20.71 -16.23 3.39
C MET A 431 22.16 -16.73 3.40
N SER A 432 22.46 -17.85 2.74
CA SER A 432 23.83 -18.40 2.68
C SER A 432 24.76 -17.58 1.79
N ALA A 433 24.24 -16.85 0.80
CA ALA A 433 25.03 -15.93 -0.04
C ALA A 433 25.29 -14.57 0.63
N ALA A 434 24.56 -14.24 1.69
CA ALA A 434 24.67 -12.98 2.43
C ALA A 434 25.47 -13.08 3.73
N ALA A 435 25.79 -14.31 4.17
CA ALA A 435 26.62 -14.63 5.33
C ALA A 435 28.07 -14.87 4.91
#